data_AF-A0A8S3YXN8-F1
#
_entry.id   AF-A0A8S3YXN8-F1
#
_cell.length_a   1.000
_cell.length_b   1.000
_cell.length_c   1.000
_cell.angle_alpha   90.00
_cell.angle_beta   90.00
_cell.angle_gamma   90.00
#
_symmetry.space_group_name_H-M   'P 1'
#
loop_
_entity.id
_entity.type
_entity.pdbx_description
1 polymer ?
#
loop_
_entity_poly.entity_id
_entity_poly.type
_entity_poly.pdbx_seq_one_letter_code
_entity_poly.pdbx_strand_id
1 'polypeptide(L)'
;LTQAGGQILGTLVSGWLANRVSTKMGYNNIVMGTHLLSMVITPLYIIFGCSNQPIYGHEGRNGIQLNMTDTCECRGTKNLISCGDDGLNYLSPCYAGCQSVTDNVFTQCSGLTEFNNMNLTSGLCATDCHGNFILYVALHAVQNTLMSMSTIPMRLLIL
;
A
#
# COMPACT_ATOMS: atom_id res chain seq x y z
N LEU A 1 1.54 -1.77 12.12
CA LEU A 1 2.34 -2.71 12.96
C LEU A 1 3.80 -2.83 12.49
N THR A 2 4.03 -3.03 11.19
CA THR A 2 5.39 -3.25 10.62
C THR A 2 6.36 -2.09 10.83
N GLN A 3 5.89 -0.84 10.73
CA GLN A 3 6.74 0.35 10.97
C GLN A 3 7.18 0.46 12.43
N ALA A 4 6.24 0.43 13.38
CA ALA A 4 6.54 0.54 14.81
C ALA A 4 7.43 -0.61 15.31
N GLY A 5 7.14 -1.85 14.91
CA GLY A 5 7.96 -3.00 15.27
C GLY A 5 9.38 -2.91 14.71
N GLY A 6 9.51 -2.48 13.44
CA GLY A 6 10.81 -2.29 12.81
C GLY A 6 11.67 -1.21 13.48
N GLN A 7 11.05 -0.10 13.90
CA GLN A 7 11.75 0.97 14.60
C GLN A 7 12.27 0.55 15.97
N ILE A 8 11.46 -0.17 16.75
CA ILE A 8 11.87 -0.66 18.07
C ILE A 8 13.05 -1.62 17.93
N LEU A 9 12.93 -2.63 17.06
CA LEU A 9 13.98 -3.61 16.84
C LEU A 9 15.27 -2.95 16.31
N GLY A 10 15.15 -2.05 15.33
CA GLY A 10 16.31 -1.36 14.78
C GLY A 10 17.03 -0.47 15.81
N THR A 11 16.28 0.17 16.71
CA THR A 11 16.85 1.01 17.77
C THR A 11 17.52 0.19 18.87
N LEU A 12 16.96 -0.97 19.24
CA LEU A 12 17.58 -1.89 20.19
C LEU A 12 18.91 -2.43 19.64
N VAL A 13 18.91 -2.86 18.37
CA VAL A 13 20.11 -3.36 17.70
C VAL A 13 21.17 -2.26 17.58
N SER A 14 20.78 -1.01 17.30
CA SER A 14 21.74 0.10 17.23
C SER A 14 22.35 0.45 18.58
N GLY A 15 21.58 0.40 19.66
CA GLY A 15 22.10 0.60 21.01
C GLY A 15 23.10 -0.49 21.39
N TRP A 16 22.81 -1.75 21.01
CA TRP A 16 23.73 -2.86 21.23
C TRP A 16 25.02 -2.73 20.40
N LEU A 17 24.92 -2.39 19.11
CA LEU A 17 26.07 -2.14 18.24
C LEU A 17 26.92 -0.97 18.74
N ALA A 18 26.28 0.10 19.20
CA ALA A 18 26.97 1.28 19.69
C ALA A 18 27.75 1.02 20.99
N ASN A 19 27.25 0.11 21.84
CA ASN A 19 28.00 -0.30 23.03
C ASN A 19 29.22 -1.18 22.70
N ARG A 20 29.24 -1.84 21.54
CA ARG A 20 30.34 -2.71 21.10
C ARG A 20 31.45 -1.96 20.35
N VAL A 21 31.11 -0.85 19.70
CA VAL A 21 32.03 -0.11 18.84
C VAL A 21 32.32 1.25 19.46
N SER A 22 33.58 1.50 19.84
CA SER A 22 33.98 2.74 20.53
C SER A 22 34.64 3.78 19.62
N THR A 23 34.91 3.45 18.36
CA THR A 23 35.66 4.31 17.44
C THR A 23 34.73 5.10 16.51
N LYS A 24 35.07 6.37 16.25
CA LYS A 24 34.35 7.22 15.29
C LYS A 24 34.28 6.58 13.89
N MET A 25 35.36 5.94 13.46
CA MET A 25 35.40 5.22 12.18
C MET A 25 34.44 4.01 12.15
N GLY A 26 34.30 3.30 13.28
CA GLY A 26 33.38 2.17 13.40
C GLY A 26 31.91 2.60 13.31
N TYR A 27 31.54 3.69 13.97
CA TYR A 27 30.20 4.28 13.83
C TYR A 27 29.91 4.71 12.39
N ASN A 28 30.86 5.37 11.73
CA ASN A 28 30.72 5.78 10.34
C ASN A 28 30.53 4.58 9.40
N ASN A 29 31.28 3.50 9.61
CA ASN A 29 31.13 2.27 8.83
C ASN A 29 29.76 1.61 9.02
N ILE A 30 29.19 1.62 10.24
CA ILE A 30 27.83 1.10 10.50
C ILE A 30 26.79 1.93 9.75
N VAL A 31 26.89 3.26 9.82
CA VAL A 31 25.97 4.18 9.13
C VAL A 31 26.07 3.99 7.61
N MET A 32 27.29 4.01 7.05
CA MET A 32 27.52 3.78 5.63
C MET A 32 26.98 2.41 5.19
N GLY A 33 27.27 1.34 5.92
CA GLY A 33 26.84 -0.01 5.59
C GLY A 33 25.31 -0.18 5.58
N THR A 34 24.62 0.38 6.58
CA THR A 34 23.15 0.32 6.66
C THR A 34 22.46 1.11 5.54
N HIS A 35 23.00 2.28 5.17
CA HIS A 35 22.48 3.06 4.04
C HIS A 35 22.74 2.40 2.69
N LEU A 36 23.93 1.83 2.48
CA LEU A 36 24.24 1.07 1.26
C LEU A 36 23.30 -0.13 1.11
N LEU A 37 23.06 -0.87 2.18
CA LEU A 37 22.13 -2.00 2.16
C LEU A 37 20.69 -1.56 1.87
N SER A 38 20.24 -0.44 2.45
CA SER A 38 18.92 0.15 2.15
C SER A 38 18.78 0.56 0.68
N MET A 39 19.85 1.09 0.09
CA MET A 39 19.87 1.47 -1.32
C MET A 39 19.71 0.24 -2.24
N VAL A 40 20.32 -0.90 -1.87
CA VAL A 40 20.16 -2.18 -2.60
C VAL A 40 18.76 -2.76 -2.46
N ILE A 41 18.09 -2.55 -1.32
CA ILE A 41 16.73 -3.05 -1.09
C ILE A 41 15.68 -2.23 -1.85
N THR A 42 15.93 -0.94 -2.06
CA THR A 42 14.96 -0.04 -2.71
C THR A 42 14.46 -0.49 -4.10
N PRO A 43 15.30 -0.96 -5.06
CA PRO A 43 14.81 -1.44 -6.35
C PRO A 43 13.96 -2.73 -6.24
N LEU A 44 14.12 -3.53 -5.18
CA LEU A 44 13.32 -4.75 -4.97
C LEU A 44 11.83 -4.41 -4.80
N TYR A 45 11.48 -3.23 -4.31
CA TYR A 45 10.08 -2.80 -4.22
C TYR A 45 9.42 -2.58 -5.58
N ILE A 46 10.20 -2.22 -6.59
CA ILE A 46 9.66 -2.02 -7.94
C ILE A 46 9.42 -3.39 -8.59
N ILE A 47 10.31 -4.36 -8.35
CA ILE A 47 10.23 -5.71 -8.91
C ILE A 47 9.13 -6.54 -8.24
N PHE A 48 9.07 -6.49 -6.91
CA PHE A 48 8.07 -7.21 -6.12
C PHE A 48 6.85 -6.36 -5.76
N GLY A 49 6.74 -5.19 -6.42
CA GLY A 49 5.60 -4.31 -6.28
C GLY A 49 4.33 -4.97 -6.80
N CYS A 50 3.21 -4.49 -6.27
CA CYS A 50 1.90 -4.93 -6.70
C CYS A 50 1.29 -3.85 -7.60
N SER A 51 0.70 -4.24 -8.73
CA SER A 51 -0.05 -3.29 -9.54
C SER A 51 -1.31 -2.90 -8.78
N ASN A 52 -1.53 -1.61 -8.56
CA ASN A 52 -2.79 -1.13 -8.01
C ASN A 52 -3.86 -1.30 -9.09
N GLN A 53 -4.93 -2.05 -8.78
CA GLN A 53 -6.08 -2.13 -9.69
C GLN A 53 -6.71 -0.73 -9.83
N PRO A 54 -7.03 -0.29 -11.05
CA PRO A 54 -7.65 1.01 -11.26
C PRO A 54 -9.04 1.05 -10.62
N ILE A 55 -9.39 2.21 -10.08
CA ILE A 55 -10.71 2.44 -9.47
C ILE A 55 -11.58 3.21 -10.46
N TYR A 56 -12.67 2.60 -10.89
CA TYR A 56 -13.64 3.18 -11.80
C TYR A 56 -14.51 4.20 -11.07
N GLY A 57 -14.75 5.36 -11.68
CA GLY A 57 -15.48 6.49 -11.09
C GLY A 57 -14.62 7.45 -10.26
N HIS A 58 -13.31 7.20 -10.14
CA HIS A 58 -12.38 8.15 -9.51
C HIS A 58 -11.76 9.09 -10.55
N GLU A 59 -11.72 10.40 -10.25
CA GLU A 59 -11.01 11.39 -11.07
C GLU A 59 -9.54 11.46 -10.62
N GLY A 60 -8.61 10.90 -11.39
CA GLY A 60 -7.18 10.95 -11.04
C GLY A 60 -6.30 9.99 -11.83
N ARG A 61 -4.99 10.00 -11.55
CA ARG A 61 -3.97 9.25 -12.30
C ARG A 61 -4.17 7.72 -12.32
N ASN A 62 -4.91 7.18 -11.34
CA ASN A 62 -5.24 5.76 -11.21
C ASN A 62 -6.75 5.48 -11.31
N GLY A 63 -7.53 6.50 -11.66
CA GLY A 63 -8.98 6.44 -11.72
C GLY A 63 -9.47 6.44 -13.16
N ILE A 64 -10.42 5.56 -13.48
CA ILE A 64 -11.03 5.53 -14.81
C ILE A 64 -12.34 6.29 -14.73
N GLN A 65 -12.47 7.39 -15.47
CA GLN A 65 -13.71 8.14 -15.56
C GLN A 65 -14.75 7.31 -16.31
N LEU A 66 -15.91 7.11 -15.68
CA LEU A 66 -17.06 6.47 -16.31
C LEU A 66 -17.84 7.53 -17.08
N ASN A 67 -18.04 7.31 -18.38
CA ASN A 67 -18.76 8.23 -19.26
C ASN A 67 -20.28 7.99 -19.20
N MET A 68 -20.82 7.85 -17.99
CA MET A 68 -22.24 7.70 -17.73
C MET A 68 -22.80 9.05 -17.26
N THR A 69 -23.87 9.52 -17.90
CA THR A 69 -24.60 10.75 -17.51
C THR A 69 -25.10 10.72 -16.07
N ASP A 70 -25.37 9.52 -15.53
CA ASP A 70 -25.84 9.32 -14.15
C ASP A 70 -24.76 9.53 -13.09
N THR A 71 -23.47 9.58 -13.48
CA THR A 71 -22.36 9.84 -12.55
C THR A 71 -22.39 11.24 -11.94
N CYS A 72 -23.08 12.19 -12.59
CA CYS A 72 -23.31 13.53 -12.07
C CYS A 72 -24.19 13.53 -10.81
N GLU A 73 -25.16 12.63 -10.70
CA GLU A 73 -26.04 12.51 -9.54
C GLU A 73 -25.34 11.85 -8.34
N CYS A 74 -24.25 11.12 -8.59
CA CYS A 74 -23.46 10.45 -7.55
C CYS A 74 -22.49 11.40 -6.82
N ARG A 75 -22.38 12.67 -7.25
CA ARG A 75 -21.47 13.67 -6.68
C ARG A 75 -21.91 14.07 -5.27
N GLY A 76 -21.31 13.45 -4.25
CA GLY A 76 -21.65 13.67 -2.83
C GLY A 76 -22.12 12.41 -2.11
N THR A 77 -22.27 11.29 -2.82
CA THR A 77 -22.48 9.97 -2.20
C THR A 77 -21.23 9.53 -1.42
N LYS A 78 -21.42 8.74 -0.36
CA LYS A 78 -20.30 8.19 0.41
C LYS A 78 -19.48 7.29 -0.51
N ASN A 79 -18.18 7.55 -0.58
CA ASN A 79 -17.23 6.68 -1.28
C ASN A 79 -17.20 5.33 -0.55
N LEU A 80 -17.74 4.30 -1.20
CA LEU A 80 -17.74 2.93 -0.70
C LEU A 80 -17.16 2.06 -1.81
N ILE A 81 -15.86 1.79 -1.70
CA ILE A 81 -15.17 0.96 -2.68
C ILE A 81 -15.82 -0.42 -2.69
N SER A 82 -16.25 -0.82 -3.88
CA SER A 82 -17.01 -2.05 -4.11
C SER A 82 -16.43 -2.80 -5.30
N CYS A 83 -16.45 -4.13 -5.21
CA CYS A 83 -15.97 -5.03 -6.25
C CYS A 83 -17.15 -5.50 -7.10
N GLY A 84 -17.07 -5.31 -8.42
CA GLY A 84 -18.01 -5.92 -9.36
C GLY A 84 -17.66 -7.38 -9.63
N ASP A 85 -18.66 -8.17 -10.05
CA ASP A 85 -18.42 -9.55 -10.51
C ASP A 85 -17.52 -9.59 -11.77
N ASP A 86 -17.30 -8.46 -12.45
CA ASP A 86 -16.31 -8.29 -13.53
C ASP A 86 -14.86 -8.16 -13.02
N GLY A 87 -14.65 -8.24 -11.71
CA GLY A 87 -13.32 -8.14 -11.09
C GLY A 87 -12.76 -6.72 -11.09
N LEU A 88 -13.59 -5.70 -11.34
CA LEU A 88 -13.21 -4.29 -11.34
C LEU A 88 -13.65 -3.58 -10.06
N ASN A 89 -12.83 -2.63 -9.60
CA ASN A 89 -13.13 -1.85 -8.39
C ASN A 89 -13.83 -0.55 -8.76
N TYR A 90 -14.95 -0.26 -8.12
CA TYR A 90 -15.71 0.97 -8.32
C TYR A 90 -15.64 1.86 -7.09
N LEU A 91 -15.55 3.18 -7.29
CA LEU A 91 -15.43 4.17 -6.20
C LEU A 91 -16.66 4.17 -5.28
N SER A 92 -17.84 3.94 -5.87
CA SER A 92 -19.08 3.74 -5.14
C SER A 92 -20.05 2.90 -5.99
N PRO A 93 -21.03 2.23 -5.36
CA PRO A 93 -22.08 1.51 -6.10
C PRO A 93 -22.94 2.44 -6.96
N CYS A 94 -23.00 3.73 -6.64
CA CYS A 94 -23.69 4.73 -7.46
C CYS A 94 -22.95 4.95 -8.79
N TYR A 95 -21.62 5.01 -8.78
CA TYR A 95 -20.82 5.09 -10.02
C TYR A 95 -21.01 3.85 -10.91
N ALA A 96 -21.32 2.69 -10.33
CA ALA A 96 -21.65 1.48 -11.08
C ALA A 96 -23.14 1.41 -11.53
N GLY A 97 -23.95 2.42 -11.20
CA GLY A 97 -25.36 2.49 -11.58
C GLY A 97 -26.28 1.50 -10.86
N CYS A 98 -25.89 1.03 -9.66
CA CYS A 98 -26.69 0.06 -8.90
C CYS A 98 -27.91 0.73 -8.24
N GLN A 99 -29.08 0.08 -8.33
CA GLN A 99 -30.35 0.62 -7.81
C GLN A 99 -30.86 -0.09 -6.56
N SER A 100 -30.36 -1.29 -6.25
CA SER A 100 -30.85 -2.10 -5.12
C SER A 100 -29.68 -2.62 -4.28
N VAL A 101 -29.93 -2.82 -2.98
CA VAL A 101 -28.98 -3.40 -2.04
C VAL A 101 -29.66 -4.50 -1.22
N THR A 102 -29.01 -5.65 -1.11
CA THR A 102 -29.44 -6.79 -0.28
C THR A 102 -28.22 -7.37 0.41
N ASP A 103 -28.18 -7.35 1.75
CA ASP A 103 -27.10 -7.93 2.56
C ASP A 103 -25.67 -7.51 2.12
N ASN A 104 -25.46 -6.20 1.88
CA ASN A 104 -24.22 -5.59 1.38
C ASN A 104 -23.81 -5.96 -0.06
N VAL A 105 -24.72 -6.61 -0.80
CA VAL A 105 -24.61 -6.87 -2.23
C VAL A 105 -25.50 -5.87 -2.96
N PHE A 106 -24.90 -5.05 -3.81
CA PHE A 106 -25.59 -4.12 -4.69
C PHE A 106 -25.95 -4.84 -5.98
N THR A 107 -27.19 -4.69 -6.42
CA THR A 107 -27.75 -5.40 -7.58
C THR A 107 -28.38 -4.40 -8.55
N GLN A 108 -28.68 -4.86 -9.77
CA GLN A 108 -29.24 -4.02 -10.85
C GLN A 108 -28.31 -2.87 -11.23
N CYS A 109 -27.05 -3.21 -11.44
CA CYS A 109 -26.01 -2.26 -11.81
C CYS A 109 -25.91 -2.20 -13.34
N SER A 110 -26.08 -1.00 -13.90
CA SER A 110 -26.08 -0.74 -15.35
C SER A 110 -24.70 -0.34 -15.91
N GLY A 111 -23.74 -0.03 -15.03
CA GLY A 111 -22.42 0.51 -15.39
C GLY A 111 -21.27 -0.50 -15.44
N LEU A 112 -21.55 -1.81 -15.37
CA LEU A 112 -20.52 -2.84 -15.49
C LEU A 112 -20.13 -3.07 -16.95
N THR A 113 -18.83 -3.30 -17.18
CA THR A 113 -18.27 -3.34 -18.54
C THR A 113 -18.54 -4.64 -19.27
N GLU A 114 -18.69 -5.75 -18.54
CA GLU A 114 -18.77 -7.09 -19.14
C GLU A 114 -20.20 -7.65 -19.22
N PHE A 115 -21.09 -7.33 -18.26
CA PHE A 115 -22.49 -7.78 -18.30
C PHE A 115 -23.44 -6.83 -17.54
N ASN A 116 -24.53 -6.40 -18.18
CA ASN A 116 -25.64 -5.75 -17.50
C ASN A 116 -26.27 -6.73 -16.50
N ASN A 117 -26.55 -6.27 -15.26
CA ASN A 117 -27.13 -7.02 -14.14
C ASN A 117 -26.19 -7.91 -13.30
N MET A 118 -24.89 -7.63 -13.32
CA MET A 118 -23.97 -8.21 -12.33
C MET A 118 -24.10 -7.54 -10.96
N ASN A 119 -23.65 -8.24 -9.92
CA ASN A 119 -23.68 -7.76 -8.56
C ASN A 119 -22.39 -7.02 -8.22
N LEU A 120 -22.50 -6.09 -7.27
CA LEU A 120 -21.38 -5.44 -6.63
C LEU A 120 -21.34 -5.85 -5.16
N THR A 121 -20.18 -6.22 -4.66
CA THR A 121 -19.97 -6.53 -3.25
C THR A 121 -19.16 -5.44 -2.59
N SER A 122 -19.47 -5.14 -1.33
CA SER A 122 -18.70 -4.15 -0.57
C SER A 122 -17.27 -4.67 -0.32
N GLY A 123 -16.25 -3.92 -0.74
CA GLY A 123 -14.85 -4.32 -0.61
C GLY A 123 -14.04 -4.15 -1.90
N LEU A 124 -12.75 -4.52 -1.83
CA LEU A 124 -11.88 -4.58 -3.00
C LEU A 124 -11.95 -5.97 -3.64
N CYS A 125 -11.80 -6.01 -4.96
CA CYS A 125 -11.70 -7.28 -5.67
C CYS A 125 -10.46 -8.07 -5.26
N ALA A 126 -10.59 -9.39 -5.26
CA ALA A 126 -9.47 -10.28 -5.00
C ALA A 126 -8.36 -10.00 -6.03
N THR A 127 -7.21 -9.54 -5.54
CA THR A 127 -6.02 -9.37 -6.38
C THR A 127 -5.16 -10.61 -6.22
N ASP A 128 -4.71 -11.22 -7.32
CA ASP A 128 -3.81 -12.40 -7.34
C ASP A 128 -2.39 -12.13 -6.80
N CYS A 129 -2.20 -11.05 -6.04
CA CYS A 129 -0.92 -10.51 -5.64
C CYS A 129 -0.59 -10.79 -4.16
N HIS A 130 -1.22 -11.79 -3.55
CA HIS A 130 -1.06 -12.07 -2.12
C HIS A 130 0.40 -12.41 -1.75
N GLY A 131 1.12 -13.14 -2.60
CA GLY A 131 2.53 -13.50 -2.37
C GLY A 131 3.47 -12.29 -2.44
N ASN A 132 3.38 -11.51 -3.51
CA ASN A 132 4.20 -10.31 -3.69
C ASN A 132 3.90 -9.25 -2.62
N PHE A 133 2.64 -9.13 -2.18
CA PHE A 133 2.27 -8.25 -1.09
C PHE A 133 2.95 -8.64 0.23
N ILE A 134 2.96 -9.93 0.60
CA ILE A 134 3.66 -10.39 1.80
C ILE A 134 5.16 -10.08 1.71
N LEU A 135 5.77 -10.33 0.55
CA LEU A 135 7.18 -10.04 0.33
C LEU A 135 7.48 -8.54 0.43
N TYR A 136 6.65 -7.69 -0.17
CA TYR A 136 6.73 -6.24 -0.06
C TYR A 136 6.67 -5.79 1.40
N VAL A 137 5.72 -6.33 2.17
CA VAL A 137 5.58 -6.02 3.60
C VAL A 137 6.82 -6.44 4.39
N ALA A 138 7.39 -7.60 4.09
CA ALA A 138 8.61 -8.08 4.72
C ALA A 138 9.83 -7.20 4.38
N LEU A 139 10.04 -6.88 3.11
CA LEU A 139 11.09 -5.97 2.65
C LEU A 139 10.97 -4.60 3.33
N HIS A 140 9.74 -4.08 3.41
CA HIS A 140 9.45 -2.80 4.07
C HIS A 140 9.80 -2.84 5.55
N ALA A 141 9.51 -3.95 6.25
CA ALA A 141 9.91 -4.12 7.65
C ALA A 141 11.44 -4.11 7.80
N VAL A 142 12.17 -4.82 6.93
CA VAL A 142 13.65 -4.88 6.93
C VAL A 142 14.26 -3.51 6.63
N GLN A 143 13.71 -2.75 5.69
CA GLN A 143 14.25 -1.42 5.41
C GLN A 143 14.04 -0.47 6.59
N ASN A 144 12.89 -0.53 7.27
CA ASN A 144 12.62 0.30 8.44
C ASN A 144 13.53 -0.05 9.62
N THR A 145 13.86 -1.32 9.84
CA THR A 145 14.85 -1.71 10.85
C THR A 145 16.23 -1.17 10.51
N LEU A 146 16.69 -1.32 9.25
CA LEU A 146 17.99 -0.83 8.80
C LEU A 146 18.15 0.69 8.93
N MET A 147 17.14 1.46 8.54
CA MET A 147 17.16 2.92 8.71
C MET A 147 17.15 3.32 10.19
N SER A 148 16.42 2.59 11.04
CA SER A 148 16.40 2.86 12.48
C SER A 148 17.73 2.48 13.15
N MET A 149 18.48 1.53 12.58
CA MET A 149 19.78 1.11 13.10
C MET A 149 20.87 2.20 13.00
N SER A 150 20.76 3.16 12.08
CA SER A 150 21.76 4.23 11.93
C SER A 150 21.53 5.42 12.86
N THR A 151 20.38 5.51 13.53
CA THR A 151 19.97 6.70 14.31
C THR A 151 20.87 7.01 15.51
N ILE A 152 21.23 6.01 16.32
CA ILE A 152 22.11 6.15 17.48
C ILE A 152 23.57 6.45 17.08
N PRO A 153 24.22 5.67 16.19
CA PRO A 153 25.61 5.95 15.81
C PRO A 153 25.76 7.31 15.11
N MET A 154 24.75 7.75 14.35
CA MET A 154 24.75 9.09 13.75
C MET A 154 24.76 10.20 14.81
N ARG A 155 23.97 10.07 15.89
CA ARG A 155 23.99 11.03 17.01
C ARG A 155 25.33 11.03 17.74
N LEU A 156 25.95 9.86 17.92
CA LEU A 156 27.26 9.73 18.57
C LEU A 156 28.42 10.26 17.71
N LEU A 157 28.29 10.27 16.38
CA LEU A 157 29.29 10.85 15.48
C LEU A 157 29.35 12.39 15.54
N ILE A 158 28.19 13.02 15.79
CA ILE A 158 28.05 14.49 15.83
C ILE A 158 28.57 15.06 17.17
N LEU A 159 28.57 14.25 18.23
CA LEU A 159 29.12 14.57 19.54
C LEU A 159 30.66 14.41 19.59
#